data_AF-A0A8S3UB60-F1
#
_entry.id   AF-A0A8S3UB60-F1
#
_cell.length_a   1.000
_cell.length_b   1.000
_cell.length_c   1.000
_cell.angle_alpha   90.00
_cell.angle_beta   90.00
_cell.angle_gamma   90.00
#
_symmetry.space_group_name_H-M   'P 1'
#
loop_
_entity.id
_entity.type
_entity.pdbx_description
1 polymer ?
#
loop_
_entity_poly.entity_id
_entity_poly.type
_entity_poly.pdbx_seq_one_letter_code
_entity_poly.pdbx_strand_id
1 'polypeptide(L)'
;MCDDDNVQLRADEQELQQFHHLVIRPATPIFNPLGQYCPVRRCSTLYKYHTLREMHTHWQYLHQSTRQIFKCGKCRKMFGIKTRCSRHLSFKHLVREDHIHKFLQTIVTPNVDYIETRGAILPRLGTPEENAEIIDREKREASRKREEEARASLVHRLTERLEEAEILDRDFS
;
A
#
# COMPACT_ATOMS: atom_id res chain seq x y z
N MET A 1 -11.63 32.76 -34.89
CA MET A 1 -10.29 32.50 -34.34
C MET A 1 -10.47 31.82 -33.00
N CYS A 2 -10.32 30.50 -33.01
CA CYS A 2 -9.95 29.57 -31.93
C CYS A 2 -10.09 28.21 -32.61
N ASP A 3 -9.03 27.76 -33.27
CA ASP A 3 -8.98 26.47 -33.94
C ASP A 3 -8.93 25.37 -32.87
N ASP A 4 -9.87 24.43 -32.94
CA ASP A 4 -9.87 23.21 -32.15
C ASP A 4 -8.71 22.32 -32.62
N ASP A 5 -7.58 22.38 -31.91
CA ASP A 5 -6.45 21.47 -32.10
C ASP A 5 -6.85 20.06 -31.66
N ASN A 6 -7.49 19.33 -32.57
CA ASN A 6 -7.71 17.90 -32.46
C ASN A 6 -6.37 17.18 -32.69
N VAL A 7 -5.59 17.03 -31.61
CA VAL A 7 -4.33 16.30 -31.62
C VAL A 7 -4.61 14.80 -31.81
N GLN A 8 -4.57 14.33 -33.06
CA GLN A 8 -4.54 12.90 -33.36
C GLN A 8 -3.15 12.35 -33.01
N LEU A 9 -3.02 11.79 -31.82
CA LEU A 9 -1.86 10.98 -31.45
C LEU A 9 -1.93 9.65 -32.22
N ARG A 10 -0.97 9.42 -33.12
CA ARG A 10 -0.73 8.11 -33.74
C ARG A 10 -0.03 7.22 -32.73
N ALA A 11 -0.79 6.40 -32.00
CA ALA A 11 -0.25 5.31 -31.20
C ALA A 11 -0.14 4.05 -32.06
N ASP A 12 0.95 3.29 -31.92
CA ASP A 12 1.07 1.98 -32.55
C ASP A 12 0.24 0.91 -31.80
N GLU A 13 -0.04 -0.23 -32.44
CA GLU A 13 -0.87 -1.29 -31.87
C GLU A 13 -0.28 -1.88 -30.57
N GLN A 14 1.04 -1.76 -30.37
CA GLN A 14 1.77 -2.21 -29.19
C GLN A 14 1.65 -1.22 -28.02
N GLU A 15 1.63 0.09 -28.30
CA GLU A 15 1.29 1.17 -27.38
C GLU A 15 -0.19 1.11 -26.99
N LEU A 16 -1.10 0.89 -27.95
CA LEU A 16 -2.52 0.65 -27.70
C LEU A 16 -2.74 -0.58 -26.79
N GLN A 17 -1.97 -1.65 -26.97
CA GLN A 17 -2.02 -2.80 -26.06
C GLN A 17 -1.54 -2.48 -24.63
N GLN A 18 -0.66 -1.50 -24.43
CA GLN A 18 -0.34 -1.00 -23.07
C GLN A 18 -1.53 -0.26 -22.43
N PHE A 19 -2.37 0.38 -23.25
CA PHE A 19 -3.57 1.10 -22.80
C PHE A 19 -4.83 0.23 -22.71
N HIS A 20 -4.89 -0.93 -23.37
CA HIS A 20 -6.02 -1.88 -23.24
C HIS A 20 -6.17 -2.48 -21.82
N HIS A 21 -5.23 -2.23 -20.91
CA HIS A 21 -5.37 -2.52 -19.48
C HIS A 21 -6.02 -1.38 -18.68
N LEU A 22 -6.38 -0.27 -19.33
CA LEU A 22 -7.30 0.73 -18.81
C LEU A 22 -8.72 0.18 -18.89
N VAL A 23 -8.95 -0.92 -18.17
CA VAL A 23 -10.23 -1.10 -17.48
C VAL A 23 -10.51 0.26 -16.84
N ILE A 24 -11.68 0.85 -17.07
CA ILE A 24 -12.19 1.95 -16.25
C ILE A 24 -12.16 1.40 -14.83
N ARG A 25 -11.04 1.64 -14.14
CA ARG A 25 -10.75 0.99 -12.87
C ARG A 25 -11.86 1.44 -11.92
N PRO A 26 -12.46 0.56 -11.11
CA PRO A 26 -13.15 1.05 -9.92
C PRO A 26 -12.20 2.03 -9.23
N ALA A 27 -12.72 3.18 -8.79
CA ALA A 27 -11.93 4.27 -8.23
C ALA A 27 -10.83 3.71 -7.33
N THR A 28 -9.57 3.80 -7.79
CA THR A 28 -8.45 3.20 -7.07
C THR A 28 -8.42 3.81 -5.68
N PRO A 29 -8.38 2.99 -4.62
CA PRO A 29 -8.47 3.51 -3.26
C PRO A 29 -7.29 4.45 -3.01
N ILE A 30 -7.55 5.51 -2.25
CA ILE A 30 -6.52 6.49 -1.89
C ILE A 30 -5.76 5.97 -0.67
N PHE A 31 -4.44 6.05 -0.71
CA PHE A 31 -3.60 5.75 0.44
C PHE A 31 -3.97 6.67 1.61
N ASN A 32 -4.35 6.11 2.76
CA ASN A 32 -4.66 6.93 3.94
C ASN A 32 -3.40 7.68 4.42
N PRO A 33 -3.37 9.03 4.42
CA PRO A 33 -2.20 9.81 4.85
C PRO A 33 -1.85 9.61 6.33
N LEU A 34 -2.76 9.11 7.16
CA LEU A 34 -2.52 8.72 8.55
C LEU A 34 -1.94 7.29 8.69
N GLY A 35 -1.63 6.67 7.56
CA GLY A 35 -1.12 5.31 7.42
C GLY A 35 -2.23 4.27 7.31
N GLN A 36 -1.91 3.15 6.67
CA GLN A 36 -2.85 2.06 6.39
C GLN A 36 -2.18 0.68 6.45
N TYR A 37 -2.98 -0.33 6.78
CA TYR A 37 -2.58 -1.73 6.66
C TYR A 37 -2.72 -2.20 5.21
N CYS A 38 -2.11 -3.35 4.89
CA CYS A 38 -2.29 -3.95 3.58
C CYS A 38 -3.78 -4.28 3.36
N PRO A 39 -4.39 -3.91 2.21
CA PRO A 39 -5.80 -4.15 1.94
C PRO A 39 -6.14 -5.63 1.69
N VAL A 40 -5.12 -6.49 1.55
CA VAL A 40 -5.31 -7.94 1.35
C VAL A 40 -5.62 -8.60 2.71
N ARG A 41 -6.86 -9.07 2.90
CA ARG A 41 -7.42 -9.60 4.17
C ARG A 41 -6.62 -10.73 4.86
N ARG A 42 -5.71 -11.39 4.17
CA ARG A 42 -4.85 -12.46 4.71
C ARG A 42 -3.37 -12.22 4.46
N CYS A 43 -3.00 -11.00 4.11
CA CYS A 43 -1.61 -10.64 4.12
C CYS A 43 -1.13 -10.62 5.57
N SER A 44 -0.14 -11.44 5.87
CA SER A 44 0.36 -11.75 7.22
C SER A 44 1.07 -10.57 7.90
N THR A 45 1.20 -9.43 7.23
CA THR A 45 1.79 -8.22 7.80
C THR A 45 0.76 -7.46 8.62
N LEU A 46 0.85 -7.55 9.94
CA LEU A 46 0.18 -6.63 10.88
C LEU A 46 0.85 -5.24 10.91
N TYR A 47 1.73 -4.95 9.96
CA TYR A 47 2.47 -3.70 9.87
C TYR A 47 1.59 -2.60 9.28
N LYS A 48 1.53 -1.45 9.97
CA LYS A 48 0.90 -0.24 9.47
C LYS A 48 1.91 0.55 8.64
N TYR A 49 1.62 0.74 7.36
CA TYR A 49 2.46 1.51 6.44
C TYR A 49 2.15 3.00 6.59
N HIS A 50 3.19 3.82 6.76
CA HIS A 50 3.04 5.26 6.93
C HIS A 50 3.22 6.02 5.61
N THR A 51 3.86 5.40 4.63
CA THR A 51 4.03 5.99 3.30
C THR A 51 3.58 5.03 2.19
N LEU A 52 3.13 5.61 1.08
CA LEU A 52 2.78 4.83 -0.12
C LEU A 52 3.98 4.05 -0.65
N ARG A 53 5.20 4.58 -0.51
CA ARG A 53 6.42 3.90 -0.94
C ARG A 53 6.67 2.59 -0.20
N GLU A 54 6.47 2.57 1.12
CA GLU A 54 6.62 1.36 1.91
C GLU A 54 5.57 0.31 1.52
N MET A 55 4.31 0.74 1.33
CA MET A 55 3.22 -0.12 0.86
C MET A 55 3.51 -0.68 -0.54
N HIS A 56 4.01 0.15 -1.46
CA HIS A 56 4.36 -0.28 -2.81
C HIS A 56 5.48 -1.32 -2.80
N THR A 57 6.48 -1.11 -1.93
CA THR A 57 7.58 -2.06 -1.76
C THR A 57 7.03 -3.40 -1.25
N HIS A 58 6.22 -3.38 -0.19
CA HIS A 58 5.53 -4.58 0.30
C HIS A 58 4.73 -5.30 -0.79
N TRP A 59 3.95 -4.55 -1.56
CA TRP A 59 3.13 -5.08 -2.63
C TRP A 59 3.96 -5.76 -3.72
N GLN A 60 5.08 -5.16 -4.12
CA GLN A 60 6.00 -5.76 -5.08
C GLN A 60 6.61 -7.06 -4.55
N TYR A 61 6.88 -7.15 -3.25
CA TYR A 61 7.48 -8.35 -2.65
C TYR A 61 6.50 -9.50 -2.44
N LEU A 62 5.26 -9.23 -2.04
CA LEU A 62 4.31 -10.29 -1.65
C LEU A 62 3.12 -10.46 -2.59
N HIS A 63 2.73 -9.42 -3.32
CA HIS A 63 1.50 -9.43 -4.13
C HIS A 63 1.75 -9.41 -5.64
N GLN A 64 3.00 -9.52 -6.06
CA GLN A 64 3.38 -9.85 -7.43
C GLN A 64 3.66 -11.35 -7.53
N SER A 65 3.02 -12.01 -8.49
CA SER A 65 3.18 -13.46 -8.75
C SER A 65 4.56 -13.83 -9.26
N THR A 66 5.31 -12.85 -9.76
CA THR A 66 6.70 -13.01 -10.19
C THR A 66 7.57 -11.97 -9.52
N ARG A 67 8.84 -12.32 -9.33
CA ARG A 67 9.88 -11.42 -8.82
C ARG A 67 11.07 -11.39 -9.77
N GLN A 68 11.67 -10.22 -9.88
CA GLN A 68 12.92 -10.04 -10.61
C GLN A 68 14.10 -10.39 -9.71
N ILE A 69 14.94 -11.30 -10.19
CA ILE A 69 16.25 -11.56 -9.61
C ILE A 69 17.32 -11.14 -10.63
N PHE A 70 18.45 -10.66 -10.13
CA PHE A 70 19.54 -10.15 -10.94
C PHE A 70 20.72 -11.10 -10.85
N LYS A 71 21.17 -11.60 -11.98
CA LYS A 71 22.26 -12.56 -12.09
C LYS A 71 23.48 -11.91 -12.72
N CYS A 72 24.63 -12.11 -12.10
CA CYS A 72 25.91 -11.72 -12.65
C CYS A 72 26.26 -12.63 -13.85
N GLY A 73 26.44 -12.06 -15.03
CA GLY A 73 26.81 -12.78 -16.24
C GLY A 73 28.23 -13.35 -16.21
N LYS A 74 29.12 -12.84 -15.34
CA LYS A 74 30.50 -13.34 -15.21
C LYS A 74 30.63 -14.53 -14.25
N CYS A 75 30.07 -14.45 -13.04
CA CYS A 75 30.20 -15.51 -12.03
C CYS A 75 28.90 -16.23 -11.69
N ARG A 76 27.80 -15.91 -12.39
CA ARG A 76 26.46 -16.53 -12.22
C ARG A 76 25.82 -16.33 -10.84
N LYS A 77 26.42 -15.53 -9.94
CA LYS A 77 25.85 -15.19 -8.63
C LYS A 77 24.55 -14.41 -8.78
N MET A 78 23.55 -14.74 -7.96
CA MET A 78 22.21 -14.15 -7.98
C MET A 78 22.01 -13.14 -6.84
N PHE A 79 21.20 -12.13 -7.09
CA PHE A 79 20.91 -11.03 -6.18
C PHE A 79 19.42 -10.66 -6.28
N GLY A 80 18.77 -10.39 -5.15
CA GLY A 80 17.36 -9.93 -5.14
C GLY A 80 17.17 -8.45 -5.51
N ILE A 81 18.25 -7.67 -5.63
CA ILE A 81 18.19 -6.22 -5.90
C ILE A 81 19.21 -5.86 -6.97
N LYS A 82 18.77 -5.09 -7.99
CA LYS A 82 19.60 -4.69 -9.15
C LYS A 82 20.87 -3.99 -8.72
N THR A 83 20.76 -2.99 -7.85
CA THR A 83 21.89 -2.19 -7.37
C THR A 83 22.96 -3.03 -6.67
N ARG A 84 22.57 -4.09 -5.95
CA ARG A 84 23.52 -5.03 -5.34
C ARG A 84 24.28 -5.83 -6.40
N CYS A 85 23.61 -6.27 -7.47
CA CYS A 85 24.26 -6.94 -8.60
C CYS A 85 25.19 -6.00 -9.37
N SER A 86 24.74 -4.78 -9.67
CA SER A 86 25.55 -3.74 -10.33
C SER A 86 26.81 -3.45 -9.52
N ARG A 87 26.66 -3.20 -8.21
CA ARG A 87 27.79 -2.98 -7.30
C ARG A 87 28.75 -4.16 -7.27
N HIS A 88 28.22 -5.38 -7.25
CA HIS A 88 29.05 -6.58 -7.34
C HIS A 88 29.87 -6.63 -8.64
N LEU A 89 29.28 -6.30 -9.79
CA LEU A 89 29.98 -6.25 -11.07
C LEU A 89 31.12 -5.21 -11.06
N SER A 90 30.89 -4.03 -10.48
CA SER A 90 31.92 -3.00 -10.36
C SER A 90 33.05 -3.41 -9.43
N PHE A 91 32.75 -3.91 -8.22
CA PHE A 91 33.80 -4.18 -7.22
C PHE A 91 34.50 -5.53 -7.38
N LYS A 92 33.80 -6.59 -7.83
CA LYS A 92 34.38 -7.93 -7.94
C LYS A 92 34.87 -8.28 -9.33
N HIS A 93 34.35 -7.60 -10.35
CA HIS A 93 34.71 -7.87 -11.74
C HIS A 93 35.25 -6.63 -12.47
N LEU A 94 35.41 -5.51 -11.76
CA LEU A 94 35.97 -4.25 -12.28
C LEU A 94 35.25 -3.79 -13.56
N VAL A 95 33.95 -4.10 -13.66
CA VAL A 95 33.12 -3.67 -14.79
C VAL A 95 32.79 -2.20 -14.61
N ARG A 96 33.14 -1.40 -15.61
CA ARG A 96 32.78 0.02 -15.66
C ARG A 96 31.27 0.20 -15.70
N GLU A 97 30.78 1.29 -15.11
CA GLU A 97 29.35 1.56 -14.93
C GLU A 97 28.57 1.56 -16.26
N ASP A 98 29.15 2.12 -17.32
CA ASP A 98 28.62 2.15 -18.68
C ASP A 98 28.45 0.76 -19.30
N HIS A 99 29.15 -0.26 -18.78
CA HIS A 99 29.12 -1.63 -19.29
C HIS A 99 28.43 -2.65 -18.38
N ILE A 100 27.91 -2.24 -17.22
CA ILE A 100 27.23 -3.14 -16.28
C ILE A 100 26.07 -3.88 -16.94
N HIS A 101 25.31 -3.19 -17.79
CA HIS A 101 24.13 -3.76 -18.46
C HIS A 101 24.46 -5.00 -19.32
N LYS A 102 25.67 -5.10 -19.88
CA LYS A 102 26.10 -6.26 -20.69
C LYS A 102 26.29 -7.52 -19.86
N PHE A 103 26.57 -7.37 -18.57
CA PHE A 103 26.85 -8.46 -17.64
C PHE A 103 25.80 -8.61 -16.55
N LEU A 104 24.74 -7.81 -16.57
CA LEU A 104 23.63 -7.90 -15.62
C LEU A 104 22.46 -8.56 -16.34
N GLN A 105 22.14 -9.78 -15.93
CA GLN A 105 21.00 -10.53 -16.44
C GLN A 105 19.83 -10.37 -15.48
N THR A 106 18.68 -9.93 -15.98
CA THR A 106 17.43 -9.93 -15.20
C THR A 106 16.69 -11.23 -15.49
N ILE A 107 16.38 -11.99 -14.45
CA ILE A 107 15.61 -13.23 -14.54
C ILE A 107 14.30 -12.98 -13.80
N VAL A 108 13.19 -13.28 -14.46
CA VAL A 108 11.86 -13.28 -13.83
C VAL A 108 11.60 -14.70 -13.34
N THR A 109 11.31 -14.83 -12.04
CA THR A 109 11.01 -16.12 -11.42
C THR A 109 9.66 -16.06 -10.70
N PRO A 110 8.96 -17.19 -10.54
CA PRO A 110 7.79 -17.25 -9.68
C PRO A 110 8.14 -16.77 -8.28
N ASN A 111 7.27 -15.96 -7.71
CA ASN A 111 7.43 -15.50 -6.34
C ASN A 111 6.87 -16.58 -5.40
N VAL A 112 7.76 -17.30 -4.72
CA VAL A 112 7.39 -18.38 -3.79
C VAL A 112 6.65 -17.85 -2.56
N ASP A 113 6.87 -16.58 -2.22
CA ASP A 113 6.25 -15.89 -1.09
C ASP A 113 4.96 -15.16 -1.52
N TYR A 114 4.43 -15.48 -2.72
CA TYR A 114 3.26 -14.82 -3.28
C TYR A 114 2.01 -15.05 -2.42
N ILE A 115 1.34 -13.96 -2.11
CA ILE A 115 0.03 -13.91 -1.47
C ILE A 115 -0.95 -13.33 -2.48
N GLU A 116 -1.96 -14.13 -2.81
CA GLU A 116 -3.02 -13.73 -3.73
C GLU A 116 -3.81 -12.52 -3.21
N THR A 117 -4.02 -11.52 -4.08
CA THR A 117 -4.68 -10.26 -3.70
C THR A 117 -6.19 -10.40 -3.56
N ARG A 118 -6.80 -11.42 -4.19
CA ARG A 118 -8.25 -11.67 -4.21
C ARG A 118 -9.06 -10.42 -4.58
N GLY A 119 -8.59 -9.69 -5.59
CA GLY A 119 -9.25 -8.47 -6.08
C GLY A 119 -8.92 -7.19 -5.29
N ALA A 120 -8.09 -7.26 -4.24
CA ALA A 120 -7.56 -6.06 -3.62
C ALA A 120 -6.71 -5.27 -4.63
N ILE A 121 -6.82 -3.94 -4.56
CA ILE A 121 -6.13 -3.01 -5.46
C ILE A 121 -5.13 -2.21 -4.64
N LEU A 122 -3.90 -2.09 -5.14
CA LEU A 122 -2.89 -1.23 -4.54
C LEU A 122 -3.39 0.22 -4.50
N PRO A 123 -3.42 0.87 -3.32
CA PRO A 123 -3.87 2.25 -3.23
C PRO A 123 -2.96 3.22 -3.99
N ARG A 124 -3.55 4.30 -4.51
CA ARG A 124 -2.84 5.38 -5.20
C ARG A 124 -2.50 6.54 -4.27
N LEU A 125 -1.66 7.45 -4.74
CA LEU A 125 -1.48 8.74 -4.09
C LEU A 125 -2.73 9.60 -4.32
N GLY A 126 -3.26 10.18 -3.24
CA GLY A 126 -4.35 11.16 -3.29
C GLY A 126 -3.86 12.56 -3.60
N THR A 127 -4.71 13.41 -4.15
CA THR A 127 -4.45 14.86 -4.23
C THR A 127 -4.43 15.48 -2.82
N PRO A 128 -3.88 16.69 -2.65
CA PRO A 128 -3.93 17.39 -1.36
C PRO A 128 -5.37 17.52 -0.81
N GLU A 129 -6.34 17.79 -1.67
CA GLU A 129 -7.76 17.93 -1.31
C GLU A 129 -8.33 16.61 -0.83
N GLU A 130 -8.14 15.52 -1.59
CA GLU A 130 -8.60 14.18 -1.20
C GLU A 130 -7.97 13.73 0.13
N ASN A 131 -6.68 14.03 0.33
CA ASN A 131 -5.99 13.71 1.58
C ASN A 131 -6.55 14.54 2.76
N ALA A 132 -6.85 15.82 2.54
CA ALA A 132 -7.45 16.68 3.56
C ALA A 132 -8.85 16.18 3.96
N GLU A 133 -9.66 15.74 3.00
CA GLU A 133 -10.97 15.13 3.24
C GLU A 133 -10.86 13.85 4.09
N ILE A 134 -9.88 12.98 3.77
CA ILE A 134 -9.63 11.78 4.58
C ILE A 134 -9.27 12.15 6.02
N ILE A 135 -8.34 13.10 6.20
CA ILE A 135 -7.93 13.55 7.53
C ILE A 135 -9.11 14.14 8.32
N ASP A 136 -9.94 14.96 7.67
CA ASP A 136 -11.09 15.58 8.31
C ASP A 136 -12.16 14.54 8.69
N ARG A 137 -12.44 13.56 7.83
CA ARG A 137 -13.32 12.43 8.14
C ARG A 137 -12.84 11.65 9.36
N GLU A 138 -11.55 11.31 9.41
CA GLU A 138 -10.94 10.57 10.52
C GLU A 138 -11.00 11.38 11.83
N LYS A 139 -10.81 12.71 11.77
CA LYS A 139 -10.98 13.61 12.93
C LYS A 139 -12.41 13.62 13.43
N ARG A 140 -13.41 13.74 12.54
CA ARG A 140 -14.84 13.70 12.90
C ARG A 140 -15.20 12.36 13.54
N GLU A 141 -14.73 11.25 12.97
CA GLU A 141 -14.91 9.91 13.52
C GLU A 141 -14.29 9.75 14.91
N ALA A 142 -13.05 10.22 15.08
CA ALA A 142 -12.39 10.21 16.39
C ALA A 142 -13.13 11.05 17.43
N SER A 143 -13.69 12.19 17.04
CA SER A 143 -14.50 13.04 17.93
C SER A 143 -15.78 12.31 18.37
N ARG A 144 -16.53 11.72 17.43
CA ARG A 144 -17.75 10.95 17.75
C ARG A 144 -17.44 9.79 18.69
N LYS A 145 -16.35 9.06 18.43
CA LYS A 145 -15.94 7.93 19.27
C LYS A 145 -15.64 8.37 20.70
N ARG A 146 -14.94 9.49 20.89
CA ARG A 146 -14.67 10.04 22.24
C ARG A 146 -15.94 10.45 22.97
N GLU A 147 -16.89 11.05 22.27
CA GLU A 147 -18.19 11.43 22.85
C GLU A 147 -18.99 10.18 23.25
N GLU A 148 -19.01 9.16 22.40
CA GLU A 148 -19.65 7.88 22.70
C GLU A 148 -18.99 7.17 23.89
N GLU A 149 -17.66 7.12 23.95
CA GLU A 149 -16.90 6.59 25.08
C GLU A 149 -17.19 7.36 26.38
N ALA A 150 -17.25 8.70 26.32
CA ALA A 150 -17.59 9.54 27.46
C ALA A 150 -19.04 9.30 27.94
N ARG A 151 -19.99 9.17 27.00
CA ARG A 151 -21.39 8.84 27.31
C ARG A 151 -21.51 7.45 27.92
N ALA A 152 -20.86 6.44 27.35
CA ALA A 152 -20.83 5.08 27.89
C ALA A 152 -20.26 5.06 29.32
N SER A 153 -19.18 5.82 29.55
CA SER A 153 -18.57 5.96 30.88
C SER A 153 -19.52 6.64 31.89
N LEU A 154 -20.30 7.64 31.46
CA LEU A 154 -21.30 8.28 32.31
C LEU A 154 -22.44 7.31 32.66
N VAL A 155 -22.96 6.59 31.67
CA VAL A 155 -24.01 5.59 31.87
C VAL A 155 -23.55 4.54 32.87
N HIS A 156 -22.34 3.99 32.69
CA HIS A 156 -21.77 3.00 33.61
C HIS A 156 -21.74 3.50 35.06
N ARG A 157 -21.23 4.72 35.31
CA ARG A 157 -21.21 5.32 36.66
C ARG A 157 -22.60 5.54 37.24
N LEU A 158 -23.59 5.89 36.42
CA LEU A 158 -24.96 6.06 36.89
C LEU A 158 -25.60 4.71 37.24
N THR A 159 -25.33 3.67 36.46
CA THR A 159 -25.77 2.30 36.75
C THR A 159 -25.18 1.80 38.08
N GLU A 160 -23.88 1.95 38.29
CA GLU A 160 -23.23 1.58 39.57
C GLU A 160 -23.89 2.30 40.76
N ARG A 161 -24.15 3.61 40.64
CA ARG A 161 -24.81 4.38 41.70
C ARG A 161 -26.25 3.94 41.97
N LEU A 162 -26.97 3.50 40.94
CA LEU A 162 -28.33 2.97 41.10
C LEU A 162 -28.29 1.60 41.79
N GLU A 163 -27.37 0.73 41.40
CA GLU A 163 -27.16 -0.58 42.05
C GLU A 163 -26.78 -0.41 43.52
N GLU A 164 -25.88 0.53 43.85
CA GLU A 164 -25.54 0.89 45.24
C GLU A 164 -26.76 1.37 46.03
N ALA A 165 -27.60 2.22 45.43
CA ALA A 165 -28.82 2.72 46.08
C ALA A 165 -29.85 1.59 46.30
N GLU A 166 -30.03 0.68 45.35
CA GLU A 166 -30.92 -0.48 45.47
C GLU A 166 -30.48 -1.46 46.56
N ILE A 167 -29.17 -1.63 46.76
CA ILE A 167 -28.62 -2.45 47.86
C ILE A 167 -28.97 -1.82 49.21
N LEU A 168 -28.74 -0.51 49.35
CA LEU A 168 -29.06 0.21 50.59
C LEU A 168 -30.56 0.12 50.92
N ASP A 169 -31.45 0.33 49.95
CA ASP A 169 -32.90 0.27 50.19
C ASP A 169 -33.39 -1.13 50.61
N ARG A 170 -32.71 -2.21 50.19
CA ARG A 170 -32.99 -3.59 50.63
C ARG A 170 -32.51 -3.89 52.05
N ASP A 171 -31.42 -3.30 52.50
CA ASP A 171 -30.86 -3.53 53.83
C ASP A 171 -31.63 -2.80 54.95
N PHE A 172 -32.49 -1.83 54.59
CA PHE A 172 -33.34 -1.07 55.53
C PHE A 172 -34.83 -1.45 55.50
N SER A 173 -35.24 -2.45 54.69
CA SER A 173 -36.61 -2.98 54.60
C SER A 173 -36.76 -4.31 55.33
#